data_AF-K3Z142-F1
#
_entry.id   AF-K3Z142-F1
#
_cell.length_a   1.000
_cell.length_b   1.000
_cell.length_c   1.000
_cell.angle_alpha   90.00
_cell.angle_beta   90.00
_cell.angle_gamma   90.00
#
_symmetry.space_group_name_H-M   'P 1'
#
loop_
_entity.id
_entity.type
_entity.pdbx_description
1 polymer ?
#
loop_
_entity_poly.entity_id
_entity_poly.type
_entity_poly.pdbx_seq_one_letter_code
_entity_poly.pdbx_strand_id
1 'polypeptide(L)'
;MLYEEIMPIFHTVAVDVFANHALQKLLEHGPHYYQREFTNRLIGHVLALSLHMYGCWVIQKAFEVGELDQKVQMAKYSEVCS
;
A
#
# COMPACT_ATOMS: atom_id res chain seq x y z
N MET A 1 4.53 -2.71 -17.72
CA MET A 1 5.70 -3.62 -17.77
C MET A 1 6.56 -3.69 -16.49
N LEU A 2 6.15 -3.12 -15.35
CA LEU A 2 6.52 -3.63 -14.00
C LEU A 2 5.31 -3.39 -13.09
N TYR A 3 4.86 -2.14 -13.04
CA TYR A 3 3.64 -1.75 -12.34
C TYR A 3 2.42 -2.53 -12.84
N GLU A 4 2.23 -2.63 -14.16
CA GLU A 4 1.13 -3.42 -14.77
C GLU A 4 1.17 -4.91 -14.38
N GLU A 5 2.34 -5.48 -14.11
CA GLU A 5 2.48 -6.88 -13.69
C GLU A 5 2.30 -7.04 -12.18
N ILE A 6 2.73 -6.05 -11.39
CA ILE A 6 2.58 -6.04 -9.93
C ILE A 6 1.13 -5.73 -9.52
N MET A 7 0.44 -4.82 -10.21
CA MET A 7 -0.91 -4.39 -9.85
C MET A 7 -1.91 -5.54 -9.62
N PRO A 8 -2.00 -6.58 -10.48
CA PRO A 8 -2.93 -7.68 -10.24
C PRO A 8 -2.54 -8.57 -9.05
N ILE A 9 -1.25 -8.64 -8.71
CA ILE A 9 -0.72 -9.51 -7.64
C ILE A 9 -0.30 -8.73 -6.38
N PHE A 10 -0.64 -7.45 -6.29
CA PHE A 10 -0.06 -6.54 -5.30
C PHE A 10 -0.27 -7.00 -3.86
N HIS A 11 -1.40 -7.63 -3.56
CA HIS A 11 -1.69 -8.16 -2.23
C HIS A 11 -0.66 -9.24 -1.85
N THR A 12 -0.41 -10.19 -2.75
CA THR A 12 0.60 -11.24 -2.56
C THR A 12 2.00 -10.65 -2.36
N VAL A 13 2.35 -9.63 -3.15
CA VAL A 13 3.65 -8.95 -3.04
C VAL A 13 3.77 -8.16 -1.73
N ALA A 14 2.69 -7.53 -1.27
CA ALA A 14 2.68 -6.73 -0.04
C ALA A 14 2.84 -7.57 1.24
N VAL A 15 2.42 -8.83 1.20
CA VAL A 15 2.52 -9.76 2.34
C VAL A 15 3.72 -10.71 2.25
N ASP A 16 4.46 -10.71 1.14
CA ASP A 16 5.66 -11.52 0.98
C ASP A 16 6.82 -11.02 1.86
N VAL A 17 7.62 -11.93 2.40
CA VAL A 17 8.72 -11.61 3.32
C VAL A 17 9.84 -10.78 2.67
N PHE A 18 10.03 -10.86 1.35
CA PHE A 18 11.08 -10.11 0.64
C PHE A 18 10.51 -9.08 -0.33
N ALA A 19 9.46 -9.44 -1.08
CA ALA A 19 8.94 -8.62 -2.17
C ALA A 19 8.25 -7.34 -1.65
N ASN A 20 7.79 -7.34 -0.39
CA ASN A 20 7.24 -6.13 0.24
C ASN A 20 8.25 -4.96 0.24
N HIS A 21 9.56 -5.24 0.31
CA HIS A 21 10.59 -4.20 0.29
C HIS A 21 10.69 -3.51 -1.08
N ALA A 22 10.54 -4.27 -2.17
CA ALA A 22 10.50 -3.69 -3.51
C ALA A 22 9.28 -2.78 -3.65
N LEU A 23 8.14 -3.22 -3.11
CA LEU A 23 6.88 -2.49 -3.15
C LEU A 23 6.93 -1.18 -2.34
N GLN A 24 7.58 -1.19 -1.17
CA GLN A 24 7.89 0.03 -0.42
C GLN A 24 8.78 1.00 -1.20
N LYS A 25 9.81 0.50 -1.91
CA LYS A 25 10.66 1.35 -2.76
C LYS A 25 9.90 1.95 -3.95
N LEU A 26 8.98 1.20 -4.55
CA LEU A 26 8.11 1.69 -5.62
C LEU A 26 7.15 2.77 -5.09
N LEU A 27 6.62 2.61 -3.88
CA LEU A 27 5.82 3.63 -3.21
C LEU A 27 6.64 4.90 -2.93
N GLU A 28 7.93 4.78 -2.60
CA GLU A 28 8.78 5.92 -2.23
C GLU A 28 9.38 6.67 -3.43
N HIS A 29 9.78 5.94 -4.47
CA HIS A 29 10.55 6.49 -5.59
C HIS A 29 9.89 6.30 -6.97
N GLY A 30 8.72 5.65 -7.01
CA GLY A 30 8.00 5.40 -8.25
C GLY A 30 7.44 6.66 -8.88
N PRO A 31 7.01 6.61 -10.16
CA PRO A 31 6.30 7.71 -10.77
C PRO A 31 5.00 8.01 -10.00
N HIS A 32 4.71 9.29 -9.78
CA HIS A 32 3.59 9.75 -8.97
C HIS A 32 2.25 9.13 -9.35
N TYR A 33 1.99 8.95 -10.65
CA TYR A 33 0.80 8.25 -11.16
C TYR A 33 0.65 6.85 -10.55
N TYR A 34 1.73 6.06 -10.56
CA TYR A 34 1.70 4.70 -10.03
C TYR A 34 1.69 4.67 -8.51
N GLN A 35 2.39 5.58 -7.83
CA GLN A 35 2.30 5.70 -6.36
C GLN A 35 0.87 5.94 -5.93
N ARG A 36 0.18 6.90 -6.59
CA ARG A 36 -1.21 7.22 -6.31
C ARG A 36 -2.13 6.03 -6.60
N GLU A 37 -1.99 5.39 -7.76
CA GLU A 37 -2.78 4.18 -8.09
C GLU A 37 -2.53 3.05 -7.07
N PHE A 38 -1.29 2.87 -6.65
CA PHE A 38 -0.90 1.85 -5.67
C PHE A 38 -1.57 2.09 -4.32
N THR A 39 -1.43 3.30 -3.78
CA THR A 39 -2.05 3.69 -2.51
C THR A 39 -3.56 3.56 -2.59
N ASN A 40 -4.20 3.90 -3.71
CA ASN A 40 -5.64 3.71 -3.91
C ASN A 40 -6.08 2.24 -3.81
N ARG A 41 -5.27 1.29 -4.31
CA ARG A 41 -5.56 -0.15 -4.17
C ARG A 41 -5.40 -0.64 -2.73
N LEU A 42 -4.53 -0.03 -1.93
CA LEU A 42 -4.34 -0.39 -0.53
C LEU A 42 -5.54 0.02 0.35
N ILE A 43 -6.30 1.06 -0.02
CA ILE A 43 -7.40 1.61 0.79
C ILE A 43 -8.41 0.53 1.21
N GLY A 44 -8.81 -0.35 0.29
CA GLY A 44 -9.76 -1.44 0.57
C GLY A 44 -9.21 -2.56 1.45
N HIS A 45 -7.92 -2.54 1.78
CA HIS A 45 -7.23 -3.58 2.54
C HIS A 45 -6.43 -3.04 3.73
N VAL A 46 -6.62 -1.77 4.10
CA VAL A 46 -5.84 -1.10 5.16
C VAL A 46 -5.87 -1.92 6.44
N LEU A 47 -7.04 -2.31 6.93
CA LEU A 47 -7.17 -3.08 8.16
C LEU A 47 -6.43 -4.43 8.09
N ALA A 48 -6.72 -5.23 7.05
CA ALA A 48 -6.15 -6.57 6.89
C ALA A 48 -4.61 -6.52 6.80
N LEU A 49 -4.06 -5.59 6.01
CA LEU A 49 -2.62 -5.44 5.86
C LEU A 49 -1.97 -4.86 7.12
N SER A 50 -2.64 -3.96 7.85
CA SER A 50 -2.13 -3.39 9.11
C SER A 50 -1.93 -4.45 10.19
N LEU A 51 -2.75 -5.50 10.17
CA LEU A 51 -2.67 -6.64 11.11
C LEU A 51 -1.74 -7.76 10.63
N HIS A 52 -1.22 -7.66 9.41
CA HIS A 52 -0.31 -8.66 8.83
C HIS A 52 1.16 -8.38 9.18
N MET A 53 1.92 -9.42 9.54
CA MET A 53 3.33 -9.33 9.99
C MET A 53 4.24 -8.52 9.05
N TYR A 54 4.04 -8.65 7.73
CA TYR A 54 4.80 -7.92 6.71
C TYR A 54 4.00 -6.79 6.04
N GLY A 55 2.67 -6.93 6.01
CA GLY A 55 1.80 -5.98 5.31
C GLY A 55 1.72 -4.62 6.02
N CYS A 56 1.94 -4.61 7.33
CA CYS A 56 1.86 -3.40 8.15
C CYS A 56 2.90 -2.36 7.71
N TRP A 57 4.11 -2.81 7.31
CA TRP A 57 5.17 -1.95 6.80
C TRP A 57 4.79 -1.27 5.48
N VAL A 58 4.04 -1.96 4.62
CA VAL A 58 3.53 -1.39 3.37
C VAL A 58 2.49 -0.31 3.66
N ILE A 59 1.58 -0.55 4.61
CA ILE A 59 0.59 0.46 5.02
C ILE A 59 1.27 1.68 5.65
N GLN A 60 2.26 1.47 6.52
CA GLN A 60 3.04 2.57 7.11
C GLN A 60 3.72 3.40 6.02
N LYS A 61 4.42 2.76 5.07
CA LYS A 61 5.06 3.47 3.96
C LYS A 61 4.04 4.23 3.10
N ALA A 62 2.87 3.65 2.82
CA ALA A 62 1.81 4.32 2.09
C ALA A 62 1.26 5.56 2.85
N PHE A 63 1.14 5.50 4.18
CA PHE A 63 0.80 6.66 5.00
C PHE A 63 1.90 7.74 5.02
N GLU A 64 3.18 7.36 4.92
CA GLU A 64 4.29 8.32 4.83
C GLU A 64 4.23 9.11 3.53
N VAL A 65 4.12 8.42 2.39
CA VAL A 65 4.31 9.01 1.04
C VAL A 65 3.01 9.42 0.35
N GLY A 66 1.86 8.92 0.78
CA GLY A 66 0.57 9.19 0.13
C GLY A 66 0.15 10.65 0.19
N GLU A 67 -0.74 11.06 -0.71
CA GLU A 67 -1.32 12.40 -0.67
C GLU A 67 -2.33 12.56 0.48
N LEU A 68 -2.65 13.80 0.86
CA LEU A 68 -3.52 14.08 2.00
C LEU A 68 -4.90 13.42 1.87
N ASP A 69 -5.49 13.43 0.66
CA ASP A 69 -6.78 12.79 0.41
C ASP A 69 -6.71 11.27 0.60
N GLN A 70 -5.62 10.65 0.17
CA GLN A 70 -5.38 9.21 0.34
C GLN A 70 -5.16 8.85 1.81
N LYS A 71 -4.36 9.63 2.55
CA LYS A 71 -4.16 9.42 4.00
C LYS A 71 -5.46 9.51 4.77
N VAL A 72 -6.31 10.49 4.45
CA VAL A 72 -7.65 10.63 5.05
C VAL A 72 -8.53 9.43 4.72
N GLN A 73 -8.50 8.93 3.48
CA GLN A 73 -9.23 7.73 3.12
C GLN A 73 -8.71 6.50 3.88
N MET A 74 -7.40 6.27 3.90
CA MET A 74 -6.80 5.14 4.61
C MET A 74 -7.14 5.15 6.10
N ALA A 75 -7.08 6.32 6.76
CA ALA A 75 -7.43 6.48 8.17
C ALA A 75 -8.89 6.08 8.46
N LYS A 76 -9.83 6.44 7.58
CA LYS A 76 -11.23 6.02 7.71
C LYS A 76 -11.37 4.50 7.68
N TYR A 77 -10.69 3.81 6.77
CA TYR A 77 -10.77 2.35 6.67
C TYR A 77 -10.10 1.61 7.84
N SER A 78 -9.15 2.23 8.54
CA SER A 78 -8.63 1.69 9.80
C SER A 78 -9.61 1.83 10.97
N GLU A 79 -10.50 2.82 10.96
CA GLU A 79 -11.45 3.07 12.06
C GLU A 79 -12.76 2.28 11.94
N VAL A 80 -13.15 1.86 10.72
CA VAL A 80 -14.44 1.21 10.40
C VAL A 80 -14.69 -0.14 11.12
N CYS A 81 -13.72 -0.70 11.85
CA CYS A 81 -13.91 -1.90 12.66
C CYS A 81 -13.75 -1.70 14.18
N SER A 82 -13.84 -0.45 14.66
CA SER A 82 -13.84 -0.13 16.11
C SER A 82 -15.26 0.04 16.64
#